data_AF-A0A947Z9F7-F1
#
_entry.id   AF-A0A947Z9F7-F1
#
_cell.length_a   1.000
_cell.length_b   1.000
_cell.length_c   1.000
_cell.angle_alpha   90.00
_cell.angle_beta   90.00
_cell.angle_gamma   90.00
#
_symmetry.space_group_name_H-M   'P 1'
#
loop_
_entity.id
_entity.type
_entity.pdbx_description
1 polymer ?
#
loop_
_entity_poly.entity_id
_entity_poly.type
_entity_poly.pdbx_seq_one_letter_code
_entity_poly.pdbx_strand_id
1 'polypeptide(L)'
;MKLFFLALTLVVSPGCIKEDKSKQLIIFHAGSLSMPLKKIAREFEKENKGVTVLLEAAGSRVCARKISELHRRADIMASADYTVIDTLLVPDHAAFTIPFAGNEMVIAYGKKSRRRDQINASNWSQILLDSEVAFGRSDPDSDPCGYRTVMVMKLSELHYKKPGLAKSLLQKDRKNIRPKETDLLALLEAGQIDYFFIY
;
A
#
# COMPACT_ATOMS: atom_id res chain seq x y z
N MET A 1 13.14 28.89 78.63
CA MET A 1 12.20 28.48 77.57
C MET A 1 12.99 28.13 76.32
N LYS A 2 13.13 26.84 75.97
CA LYS A 2 13.68 26.40 74.68
C LYS A 2 12.55 25.71 73.92
N LEU A 3 12.11 26.32 72.82
CA LEU A 3 11.08 25.78 71.92
C LEU A 3 11.69 24.60 71.14
N PHE A 4 11.05 23.43 71.20
CA PHE A 4 11.32 22.29 70.32
C PHE A 4 10.42 22.41 69.09
N PHE A 5 10.99 22.56 67.90
CA PHE A 5 10.28 22.41 66.63
C PHE A 5 10.35 20.93 66.20
N LEU A 6 9.20 20.26 66.18
CA LEU A 6 9.06 18.90 65.67
C LEU A 6 8.81 18.97 64.16
N ALA A 7 9.81 18.60 63.36
CA ALA A 7 9.66 18.52 61.91
C ALA A 7 8.95 17.21 61.53
N LEU A 8 7.75 17.33 60.96
CA LEU A 8 6.96 16.21 60.44
C LEU A 8 7.50 15.83 59.05
N THR A 9 8.23 14.73 58.95
CA THR A 9 8.69 14.17 57.68
C THR A 9 7.55 13.40 57.00
N LEU A 10 6.98 13.99 55.95
CA LEU A 10 6.09 13.28 55.03
C LEU A 10 6.89 12.22 54.26
N VAL A 11 6.65 10.95 54.55
CA VAL A 11 7.12 9.83 53.74
C VAL A 11 6.19 9.71 52.53
N VAL A 12 6.62 10.23 51.38
CA VAL A 12 5.94 10.01 50.11
C VAL A 12 6.37 8.64 49.58
N SER A 13 5.50 7.65 49.73
CA SER A 13 5.68 6.33 49.10
C SER A 13 5.68 6.51 47.58
N PRO A 14 6.69 6.02 46.84
CA PRO A 14 6.63 6.01 45.38
C PRO A 14 5.56 5.00 44.96
N GLY A 15 4.37 5.50 44.64
CA GLY A 15 3.35 4.72 43.94
C GLY A 15 3.96 4.24 42.64
N CYS A 16 4.09 2.93 42.48
CA CYS A 16 4.38 2.30 41.20
C CYS A 16 3.30 2.73 40.20
N ILE A 17 3.59 3.73 39.39
CA ILE A 17 2.87 3.98 38.16
C ILE A 17 3.15 2.75 37.30
N LYS A 18 2.19 1.82 37.25
CA LYS A 18 2.16 0.79 36.20
C LYS A 18 2.08 1.57 34.90
N GLU A 19 3.22 1.72 34.24
CA GLU A 19 3.31 2.18 32.87
C GLU A 19 2.49 1.16 32.06
N ASP A 20 1.27 1.54 31.69
CA ASP A 20 0.38 0.70 30.89
C ASP A 20 1.01 0.61 29.51
N LYS A 21 1.90 -0.39 29.33
CA LYS A 21 2.61 -0.61 28.07
C LYS A 21 1.54 -0.91 27.02
N SER A 22 1.24 0.09 26.18
CA SER A 22 0.28 -0.09 25.12
C SER A 22 0.71 -1.28 24.26
N LYS A 23 -0.21 -2.24 24.06
CA LYS A 23 0.04 -3.41 23.25
C LYS A 23 0.05 -2.95 21.80
N GLN A 24 1.19 -3.09 21.12
CA GLN A 24 1.29 -2.73 19.71
C GLN A 24 0.83 -3.89 18.83
N LEU A 25 -0.02 -3.60 17.85
CA LEU A 25 -0.41 -4.51 16.78
C LEU A 25 0.19 -4.00 15.46
N ILE A 26 1.22 -4.68 14.96
CA ILE A 26 1.98 -4.23 13.78
C ILE A 26 1.40 -4.88 12.52
N ILE A 27 0.99 -4.08 11.54
CA ILE A 27 0.38 -4.55 10.30
C ILE A 27 1.19 -4.03 9.10
N PHE A 28 1.77 -4.95 8.34
CA PHE A 28 2.32 -4.65 7.02
C PHE A 28 1.25 -4.88 5.97
N HIS A 29 1.00 -3.88 5.12
CA HIS A 29 -0.09 -3.99 4.15
C HIS A 29 0.21 -3.38 2.79
N ALA A 30 -0.55 -3.81 1.79
CA ALA A 30 -0.53 -3.24 0.45
C ALA A 30 -0.96 -1.76 0.45
N GLY A 31 -0.40 -0.97 -0.48
CA GLY A 31 -0.77 0.44 -0.68
C GLY A 31 -2.28 0.67 -0.79
N SER A 32 -2.95 -0.09 -1.67
CA SER A 32 -4.41 -0.06 -1.87
C SER A 32 -5.26 -0.27 -0.62
N LEU A 33 -4.73 -0.95 0.41
CA LEU A 33 -5.45 -1.21 1.67
C LEU A 33 -5.32 -0.09 2.71
N SER A 34 -4.57 0.97 2.43
CA SER A 34 -4.28 2.04 3.40
C SER A 34 -5.55 2.68 3.96
N MET A 35 -6.49 3.05 3.11
CA MET A 35 -7.74 3.70 3.53
C MET A 35 -8.67 2.78 4.33
N PRO A 36 -9.00 1.55 3.86
CA PRO A 36 -9.85 0.65 4.65
C PRO A 36 -9.17 0.22 5.96
N LEU A 37 -7.88 -0.13 5.96
CA LEU A 37 -7.19 -0.53 7.19
C LEU A 37 -7.07 0.62 8.20
N LYS A 38 -6.91 1.87 7.75
CA LYS A 38 -6.94 3.03 8.65
C LYS A 38 -8.30 3.19 9.34
N LYS A 39 -9.40 2.88 8.65
CA LYS A 39 -10.75 2.88 9.26
C LYS A 39 -10.91 1.73 10.25
N ILE A 40 -10.49 0.52 9.85
CA ILE A 40 -10.56 -0.69 10.69
C ILE A 40 -9.72 -0.50 11.96
N ALA A 41 -8.48 -0.02 11.83
CA ALA A 41 -7.58 0.26 12.96
C ALA A 41 -8.23 1.20 13.98
N ARG A 42 -8.84 2.30 13.51
CA ARG A 42 -9.53 3.26 14.38
C ARG A 42 -10.68 2.65 15.16
N GLU A 43 -11.52 1.84 14.53
CA GLU A 43 -12.62 1.18 15.23
C GLU A 43 -12.11 0.08 16.18
N PHE A 44 -11.10 -0.68 15.76
CA PHE A 44 -10.47 -1.70 16.60
C PHE A 44 -9.85 -1.11 17.88
N GLU A 45 -9.14 0.01 17.78
CA GLU A 45 -8.57 0.73 18.94
C GLU A 45 -9.64 1.31 19.87
N LYS A 46 -10.80 1.72 19.34
CA LYS A 46 -11.93 2.18 20.18
C LYS A 46 -12.47 1.04 21.03
N GLU A 47 -12.63 -0.14 20.44
CA GLU A 47 -13.16 -1.35 21.10
C GLU A 47 -12.13 -2.01 22.03
N ASN A 48 -10.83 -1.87 21.74
CA ASN A 48 -9.74 -2.51 22.46
C ASN A 48 -8.83 -1.49 23.12
N LYS A 49 -9.25 -0.99 24.30
CA LYS A 49 -8.44 -0.03 25.07
C LYS A 49 -7.06 -0.60 25.41
N GLY A 50 -6.05 0.25 25.32
CA GLY A 50 -4.65 -0.14 25.57
C GLY A 50 -3.95 -0.82 24.38
N VAL A 51 -4.61 -0.96 23.23
CA VAL A 51 -3.97 -1.41 21.97
C VAL A 51 -3.67 -0.22 21.07
N THR A 52 -2.52 -0.24 20.40
CA THR A 52 -2.13 0.72 19.36
C THR A 52 -1.82 -0.03 18.07
N VAL A 53 -2.53 0.29 16.99
CA VAL A 53 -2.33 -0.34 15.69
C VAL A 53 -1.33 0.46 14.88
N LEU A 54 -0.22 -0.19 14.51
CA LEU A 54 0.85 0.39 13.70
C LEU A 54 0.75 -0.13 12.27
N LEU A 55 0.32 0.74 11.36
CA LEU A 55 0.18 0.43 9.94
C LEU A 55 1.42 0.85 9.16
N GLU A 56 1.96 -0.06 8.34
CA GLU A 56 3.04 0.24 7.42
C GLU A 56 2.71 -0.22 5.99
N ALA A 57 2.53 0.76 5.11
CA ALA A 57 2.15 0.54 3.71
C ALA A 57 3.37 0.38 2.80
N ALA A 58 3.38 -0.65 1.96
CA ALA A 58 4.30 -0.79 0.82
C ALA A 58 3.67 -1.64 -0.30
N GLY A 59 4.40 -1.89 -1.39
CA GLY A 59 4.02 -2.94 -2.35
C GLY A 59 3.97 -4.30 -1.63
N SER A 60 3.02 -5.16 -2.01
CA SER A 60 2.76 -6.39 -1.21
C SER A 60 3.96 -7.32 -1.13
N ARG A 61 4.76 -7.42 -2.20
CA ARG A 61 5.98 -8.24 -2.20
C ARG A 61 7.04 -7.64 -1.28
N VAL A 62 7.15 -6.31 -1.23
CA VAL A 62 8.01 -5.60 -0.27
C VAL A 62 7.56 -5.88 1.16
N CYS A 63 6.25 -5.84 1.44
CA CYS A 63 5.71 -6.20 2.76
C CYS A 63 6.03 -7.65 3.16
N ALA A 64 5.91 -8.61 2.24
CA ALA A 64 6.29 -10.00 2.50
C ALA A 64 7.80 -10.14 2.75
N ARG A 65 8.64 -9.54 1.91
CA ARG A 65 10.11 -9.59 2.05
C ARG A 65 10.63 -8.94 3.34
N LYS A 66 9.94 -7.93 3.87
CA LYS A 66 10.24 -7.39 5.21
C LYS A 66 10.19 -8.49 6.28
N ILE A 67 9.28 -9.45 6.14
CA ILE A 67 9.11 -10.56 7.08
C ILE A 67 10.11 -11.68 6.74
N SER A 68 10.10 -12.17 5.50
CA SER A 68 10.85 -13.36 5.13
C SER A 68 12.36 -13.15 5.00
N GLU A 69 12.78 -12.01 4.45
CA GLU A 69 14.19 -11.72 4.16
C GLU A 69 14.83 -10.80 5.21
N LEU A 70 14.08 -9.81 5.71
CA LEU A 70 14.59 -8.84 6.69
C LEU A 70 14.24 -9.18 8.14
N HIS A 71 13.52 -10.28 8.37
CA HIS A 71 13.10 -10.76 9.69
C HIS A 71 12.41 -9.70 10.56
N ARG A 72 11.71 -8.75 9.94
CA ARG A 72 10.91 -7.74 10.65
C ARG A 72 9.62 -8.38 11.15
N ARG A 73 9.31 -8.14 12.43
CA ARG A 73 8.08 -8.62 13.06
C ARG A 73 6.85 -7.86 12.53
N ALA A 74 5.85 -8.59 12.09
CA ALA A 74 4.49 -8.10 11.86
C ALA A 74 3.52 -9.10 12.49
N ASP A 75 2.42 -8.59 13.07
CA ASP A 75 1.34 -9.41 13.61
C ASP A 75 0.32 -9.78 12.51
N ILE A 76 0.18 -8.91 11.50
CA ILE A 76 -0.67 -9.15 10.33
C ILE A 76 0.08 -8.73 9.05
N MET A 77 0.01 -9.57 8.01
CA MET A 77 0.37 -9.21 6.65
C MET A 77 -0.89 -9.20 5.78
N ALA A 78 -1.19 -8.05 5.16
CA ALA A 78 -2.34 -7.90 4.27
C ALA A 78 -1.89 -7.55 2.84
N SER A 79 -1.98 -8.55 1.95
CA SER A 79 -1.55 -8.44 0.55
C SER A 79 -2.69 -8.01 -0.38
N ALA A 80 -2.36 -7.31 -1.47
CA ALA A 80 -3.27 -7.11 -2.60
C ALA A 80 -3.36 -8.34 -3.53
N ASP A 81 -2.52 -9.34 -3.30
CA ASP A 81 -2.53 -10.62 -3.99
C ASP A 81 -2.24 -11.73 -2.98
N TYR A 82 -3.23 -12.59 -2.73
CA TYR A 82 -3.12 -13.64 -1.73
C TYR A 82 -1.96 -14.60 -2.03
N THR A 83 -1.64 -14.81 -3.31
CA THR A 83 -0.56 -15.71 -3.74
C THR A 83 0.83 -15.22 -3.26
N VAL A 84 0.99 -13.93 -2.94
CA VAL A 84 2.22 -13.40 -2.34
C VAL A 84 2.47 -13.99 -0.95
N ILE A 85 1.41 -14.21 -0.16
CA ILE A 85 1.54 -14.83 1.17
C ILE A 85 1.87 -16.32 0.99
N ASP A 86 1.13 -17.00 0.12
CA ASP A 86 1.31 -18.43 -0.15
C ASP A 86 2.72 -18.77 -0.68
N THR A 87 3.33 -17.86 -1.44
CA THR A 87 4.62 -18.11 -2.10
C THR A 87 5.84 -17.58 -1.34
N LEU A 88 5.69 -16.54 -0.52
CA LEU A 88 6.83 -15.90 0.16
C LEU A 88 6.83 -16.07 1.67
N LEU A 89 5.70 -16.44 2.28
CA LEU A 89 5.57 -16.56 3.73
C LEU A 89 5.19 -17.96 4.17
N VAL A 90 4.37 -18.68 3.40
CA VAL A 90 4.01 -20.06 3.74
C VAL A 90 5.12 -21.02 3.28
N PRO A 91 5.54 -22.00 4.11
CA PRO A 91 5.08 -22.27 5.49
C PRO A 91 5.93 -21.57 6.58
N ASP A 92 7.08 -21.00 6.23
CA ASP A 92 8.13 -20.66 7.18
C ASP A 92 7.79 -19.46 8.10
N HIS A 93 6.93 -18.56 7.64
CA HIS A 93 6.53 -17.32 8.32
C HIS A 93 5.02 -17.17 8.50
N ALA A 94 4.22 -18.01 7.83
CA ALA A 94 2.77 -18.04 7.95
C ALA A 94 2.25 -19.47 7.78
N ALA A 95 1.21 -19.84 8.54
CA ALA A 95 0.58 -21.15 8.41
C ALA A 95 -0.57 -21.18 7.39
N PHE A 96 -1.20 -20.04 7.11
CA PHE A 96 -2.37 -19.94 6.24
C PHE A 96 -2.56 -18.52 5.67
N THR A 97 -3.43 -18.44 4.66
CA THR A 97 -3.91 -17.19 4.04
C THR A 97 -5.43 -17.17 4.02
N ILE A 98 -6.05 -15.99 4.22
CA ILE A 98 -7.51 -15.80 4.10
C ILE A 98 -7.80 -14.78 2.98
N PRO A 99 -8.37 -15.19 1.84
CA PRO A 99 -8.89 -14.27 0.85
C PRO A 99 -10.12 -13.52 1.42
N PHE A 100 -10.11 -12.18 1.38
CA PHE A 100 -11.16 -11.37 2.00
C PHE A 100 -11.73 -10.26 1.10
N ALA A 101 -11.11 -9.95 -0.03
CA ALA A 101 -11.54 -8.89 -0.94
C ALA A 101 -11.16 -9.19 -2.39
N GLY A 102 -11.95 -8.65 -3.33
CA GLY A 102 -11.67 -8.63 -4.77
C GLY A 102 -11.51 -7.20 -5.28
N ASN A 103 -10.90 -7.04 -6.45
CA ASN A 103 -10.70 -5.74 -7.08
C ASN A 103 -10.58 -5.86 -8.61
N GLU A 104 -10.62 -4.73 -9.31
CA GLU A 104 -10.45 -4.65 -10.77
C GLU A 104 -9.34 -3.67 -11.13
N MET A 105 -8.74 -3.81 -12.32
CA MET A 105 -7.74 -2.86 -12.80
C MET A 105 -8.41 -1.79 -13.64
N VAL A 106 -8.10 -0.53 -13.36
CA VAL A 106 -8.59 0.63 -14.11
C VAL A 106 -7.43 1.54 -14.54
N ILE A 107 -7.74 2.49 -15.41
CA ILE A 107 -6.84 3.58 -15.79
C ILE A 107 -7.41 4.86 -15.18
N ALA A 108 -6.80 5.33 -14.10
CA ALA A 108 -7.20 6.56 -13.45
C ALA A 108 -6.63 7.79 -14.19
N TYR A 109 -7.42 8.86 -14.22
CA TYR A 109 -7.04 10.15 -14.79
C TYR A 109 -7.77 11.29 -14.07
N GLY A 110 -7.27 12.51 -14.25
CA GLY A 110 -7.74 13.69 -13.55
C GLY A 110 -8.11 14.83 -14.49
N LYS A 111 -8.50 15.96 -13.88
CA LYS A 111 -8.93 17.15 -14.64
C LYS A 111 -7.80 17.74 -15.52
N LYS A 112 -6.55 17.56 -15.14
CA LYS A 112 -5.38 18.09 -15.89
C LYS A 112 -4.87 17.13 -16.97
N SER A 113 -5.42 15.91 -17.04
CA SER A 113 -4.95 14.87 -17.94
C SER A 113 -5.23 15.23 -19.39
N ARG A 114 -4.19 15.21 -20.21
CA ARG A 114 -4.28 15.41 -21.66
C ARG A 114 -5.17 14.34 -22.28
N ARG A 115 -6.07 14.76 -23.16
CA ARG A 115 -7.03 13.90 -23.87
C ARG A 115 -8.04 13.16 -22.99
N ARG A 116 -8.28 13.62 -21.76
CA ARG A 116 -9.24 13.02 -20.81
C ARG A 116 -10.67 12.89 -21.35
N ASP A 117 -11.08 13.78 -22.25
CA ASP A 117 -12.44 13.79 -22.81
C ASP A 117 -12.54 12.90 -24.08
N GLN A 118 -11.41 12.36 -24.54
CA GLN A 118 -11.31 11.49 -25.72
C GLN A 118 -11.12 10.01 -25.34
N ILE A 119 -10.56 9.73 -24.16
CA ILE A 119 -10.26 8.38 -23.71
C ILE A 119 -11.53 7.58 -23.40
N ASN A 120 -11.55 6.31 -23.81
CA ASN A 120 -12.60 5.35 -23.52
C ASN A 120 -12.07 3.90 -23.59
N ALA A 121 -12.94 2.93 -23.28
CA ALA A 121 -12.61 1.51 -23.23
C ALA A 121 -12.07 0.92 -24.54
N SER A 122 -12.35 1.55 -25.69
CA SER A 122 -11.91 1.06 -27.00
C SER A 122 -10.58 1.67 -27.48
N ASN A 123 -10.23 2.87 -27.01
CA ASN A 123 -9.10 3.64 -27.53
C ASN A 123 -8.02 3.99 -26.49
N TRP A 124 -8.18 3.59 -25.22
CA TRP A 124 -7.25 3.93 -24.14
C TRP A 124 -5.80 3.64 -24.50
N SER A 125 -5.52 2.50 -25.14
CA SER A 125 -4.16 2.11 -25.46
C SER A 125 -3.53 3.00 -26.53
N GLN A 126 -4.33 3.59 -27.41
CA GLN A 126 -3.89 4.58 -28.39
C GLN A 126 -3.63 5.92 -27.72
N ILE A 127 -4.51 6.35 -26.81
CA ILE A 127 -4.32 7.57 -26.02
C ILE A 127 -3.04 7.48 -25.18
N LEU A 128 -2.80 6.35 -24.51
CA LEU A 128 -1.59 6.15 -23.71
C LEU A 128 -0.30 6.10 -24.54
N LEU A 129 -0.37 5.75 -25.82
CA LEU A 129 0.79 5.72 -26.72
C LEU A 129 1.07 7.06 -27.40
N ASP A 130 0.19 8.05 -27.21
CA ASP A 130 0.43 9.37 -27.76
C ASP A 130 1.71 10.02 -27.17
N SER A 131 2.49 10.69 -28.01
CA SER A 131 3.74 11.33 -27.59
C SER A 131 3.52 12.46 -26.59
N GLU A 132 2.37 13.11 -26.65
CA GLU A 132 1.98 14.17 -25.72
C GLU A 132 1.34 13.63 -24.46
N VAL A 133 1.04 12.34 -24.35
CA VAL A 133 0.48 11.75 -23.12
C VAL A 133 1.58 11.09 -22.32
N ALA A 134 1.56 11.29 -21.00
CA ALA A 134 2.43 10.62 -20.04
C ALA A 134 1.58 9.73 -19.13
N PHE A 135 2.00 8.50 -18.91
CA PHE A 135 1.35 7.64 -17.91
C PHE A 135 2.34 7.03 -16.91
N GLY A 136 1.81 6.55 -15.78
CA GLY A 136 2.56 5.90 -14.72
C GLY A 136 2.06 4.49 -14.42
N ARG A 137 2.91 3.71 -13.75
CA ARG A 137 2.57 2.38 -13.21
C ARG A 137 3.47 2.06 -12.02
N SER A 138 3.03 1.17 -11.15
CA SER A 138 3.91 0.70 -10.08
C SER A 138 4.91 -0.35 -10.56
N ASP A 139 5.96 -0.53 -9.78
CA ASP A 139 7.06 -1.45 -10.05
C ASP A 139 6.57 -2.92 -9.96
N PRO A 140 6.67 -3.70 -11.06
CA PRO A 140 6.21 -5.09 -11.08
C PRO A 140 7.00 -6.02 -10.15
N ASP A 141 8.23 -5.68 -9.73
CA ASP A 141 9.01 -6.53 -8.83
C ASP A 141 8.63 -6.33 -7.36
N SER A 142 7.94 -5.22 -7.07
CA SER A 142 7.62 -4.73 -5.73
C SER A 142 6.12 -4.83 -5.39
N ASP A 143 5.24 -4.55 -6.36
CA ASP A 143 3.83 -4.29 -6.12
C ASP A 143 2.91 -5.08 -7.07
N PRO A 144 1.85 -5.74 -6.55
CA PRO A 144 0.85 -6.40 -7.38
C PRO A 144 0.18 -5.56 -8.45
N CYS A 145 -0.09 -4.29 -8.19
CA CYS A 145 -0.65 -3.43 -9.23
C CYS A 145 0.33 -3.27 -10.42
N GLY A 146 1.64 -3.33 -10.14
CA GLY A 146 2.70 -3.19 -11.13
C GLY A 146 2.77 -4.39 -12.07
N TYR A 147 2.82 -5.61 -11.54
CA TYR A 147 2.83 -6.80 -12.38
C TYR A 147 1.46 -7.07 -13.02
N ARG A 148 0.35 -6.69 -12.37
CA ARG A 148 -0.99 -6.73 -12.99
C ARG A 148 -1.12 -5.75 -14.14
N THR A 149 -0.48 -4.58 -14.07
CA THR A 149 -0.38 -3.66 -15.20
C THR A 149 0.32 -4.32 -16.39
N VAL A 150 1.41 -5.07 -16.16
CA VAL A 150 2.08 -5.85 -17.21
C VAL A 150 1.15 -6.91 -17.79
N MET A 151 0.38 -7.60 -16.95
CA MET A 151 -0.62 -8.58 -17.39
C MET A 151 -1.71 -7.93 -18.24
N VAL A 152 -2.29 -6.81 -17.81
CA VAL A 152 -3.30 -6.05 -18.56
C VAL A 152 -2.77 -5.65 -19.94
N MET A 153 -1.54 -5.15 -20.04
CA MET A 153 -0.94 -4.77 -21.32
C MET A 153 -0.71 -5.97 -22.26
N LYS A 154 -0.30 -7.12 -21.71
CA LYS A 154 -0.15 -8.36 -22.50
C LYS A 154 -1.49 -8.92 -22.95
N LEU A 155 -2.49 -8.92 -22.07
CA LEU A 155 -3.84 -9.37 -22.38
C LEU A 155 -4.53 -8.45 -23.39
N SER A 156 -4.27 -7.14 -23.34
CA SER A 156 -4.85 -6.20 -24.31
C SER A 156 -4.30 -6.40 -25.72
N GLU A 157 -3.03 -6.76 -25.87
CA GLU A 157 -2.44 -7.16 -27.16
C GLU A 157 -3.18 -8.35 -27.78
N LEU A 158 -3.48 -9.38 -26.98
CA LEU A 158 -4.26 -10.54 -27.40
C LEU A 158 -5.71 -10.16 -27.73
N HIS A 159 -6.34 -9.39 -26.84
CA HIS A 159 -7.74 -9.00 -26.95
C HIS A 159 -8.01 -8.14 -28.20
N TYR A 160 -7.19 -7.11 -28.44
CA TYR A 160 -7.34 -6.22 -29.58
C TYR A 160 -6.66 -6.74 -30.85
N LYS A 161 -5.99 -7.90 -30.79
CA LYS A 161 -5.22 -8.49 -31.91
C LYS A 161 -4.23 -7.49 -32.52
N LYS A 162 -3.48 -6.79 -31.67
CA LYS A 162 -2.50 -5.76 -32.07
C LYS A 162 -1.08 -6.19 -31.66
N PRO A 163 -0.38 -6.99 -32.48
CA PRO A 163 0.97 -7.43 -32.18
C PRO A 163 1.91 -6.26 -31.84
N GLY A 164 2.68 -6.40 -30.77
CA GLY A 164 3.61 -5.38 -30.28
C GLY A 164 2.98 -4.28 -29.42
N LEU A 165 1.66 -4.29 -29.19
CA LEU A 165 0.99 -3.31 -28.31
C LEU A 165 1.56 -3.33 -26.89
N ALA A 166 1.74 -4.51 -26.30
CA ALA A 166 2.26 -4.64 -24.95
C ALA A 166 3.69 -4.10 -24.87
N LYS A 167 4.53 -4.42 -25.86
CA LYS A 167 5.91 -3.93 -25.94
C LYS A 167 5.95 -2.41 -25.99
N SER A 168 5.13 -1.79 -26.85
CA SER A 168 5.07 -0.32 -26.98
C SER A 168 4.64 0.36 -25.69
N LEU A 169 3.60 -0.17 -25.01
CA LEU A 169 3.16 0.36 -23.72
C LEU A 169 4.23 0.19 -22.64
N LEU A 170 4.86 -0.99 -22.53
CA LEU A 170 5.85 -1.28 -21.50
C LEU A 170 7.15 -0.46 -21.64
N GLN A 171 7.49 -0.05 -22.86
CA GLN A 171 8.67 0.75 -23.17
C GLN A 171 8.48 2.25 -22.91
N LYS A 172 7.23 2.74 -22.93
CA LYS A 172 6.91 4.15 -22.71
C LYS A 172 6.94 4.52 -21.23
N ASP A 173 7.32 5.78 -20.95
CA ASP A 173 7.25 6.44 -19.64
C ASP A 173 7.85 5.67 -18.45
N ARG A 174 8.91 4.89 -18.67
CA ARG A 174 9.60 4.12 -17.61
C ARG A 174 10.09 4.97 -16.43
N LYS A 175 10.31 6.28 -16.65
CA LYS A 175 10.65 7.26 -15.60
C LYS A 175 9.51 7.49 -14.58
N ASN A 176 8.28 7.13 -14.93
CA ASN A 176 7.09 7.26 -14.11
C ASN A 176 6.73 5.95 -13.38
N ILE A 177 7.70 5.05 -13.20
CA ILE A 177 7.54 3.87 -12.35
C ILE A 177 7.74 4.26 -10.88
N ARG A 178 6.86 3.80 -9.99
CA ARG A 178 6.95 4.04 -8.54
C ARG A 178 6.85 2.74 -7.74
N PRO A 179 7.38 2.68 -6.50
CA PRO A 179 7.39 1.44 -5.71
C PRO A 179 6.00 0.83 -5.46
N LYS A 180 4.97 1.67 -5.31
CA LYS A 180 3.56 1.25 -5.17
C LYS A 180 2.64 2.20 -5.93
N GLU A 181 1.47 1.71 -6.32
CA GLU A 181 0.47 2.42 -7.12
C GLU A 181 -0.01 3.72 -6.47
N THR A 182 -0.17 3.74 -5.15
CA THR A 182 -0.64 4.94 -4.43
C THR A 182 0.36 6.11 -4.51
N ASP A 183 1.63 5.86 -4.81
CA ASP A 183 2.65 6.91 -4.94
C ASP A 183 2.48 7.72 -6.24
N LEU A 184 1.65 7.24 -7.18
CA LEU A 184 1.37 7.91 -8.45
C LEU A 184 0.25 8.97 -8.32
N LEU A 185 -0.56 8.92 -7.26
CA LEU A 185 -1.68 9.85 -7.04
C LEU A 185 -1.20 11.31 -7.04
N ALA A 186 -0.14 11.61 -6.31
CA ALA A 186 0.41 12.96 -6.24
C ALA A 186 0.93 13.46 -7.60
N LEU A 187 1.47 12.56 -8.44
CA LEU A 187 1.92 12.92 -9.79
C LEU A 187 0.73 13.26 -10.69
N LEU A 188 -0.37 12.51 -10.59
CA LEU A 188 -1.59 12.79 -11.33
C LEU A 188 -2.19 14.13 -10.91
N GLU A 189 -2.31 14.39 -9.60
CA GLU A 189 -2.85 15.65 -9.05
C GLU A 189 -2.01 16.88 -9.43
N ALA A 190 -0.69 16.72 -9.44
CA ALA A 190 0.25 17.73 -9.90
C ALA A 190 0.21 17.94 -11.43
N GLY A 191 -0.38 17.01 -12.20
CA GLY A 191 -0.37 17.02 -13.66
C GLY A 191 0.98 16.63 -14.27
N GLN A 192 1.83 15.91 -13.52
CA GLN A 192 3.10 15.38 -14.02
C GLN A 192 2.90 14.11 -14.89
N ILE A 193 1.81 13.39 -14.63
CA ILE A 193 1.30 12.31 -15.48
C ILE A 193 -0.18 12.55 -15.77
N ASP A 194 -0.67 12.00 -16.86
CA ASP A 194 -2.07 12.11 -17.28
C ASP A 194 -2.89 10.88 -16.85
N TYR A 195 -2.27 9.70 -16.89
CA TYR A 195 -2.95 8.44 -16.60
C TYR A 195 -2.08 7.57 -15.71
N PHE A 196 -2.69 6.67 -14.95
CA PHE A 196 -1.94 5.58 -14.35
C PHE A 196 -2.84 4.36 -14.09
N PHE A 197 -2.21 3.20 -14.04
CA PHE A 197 -2.88 1.95 -13.69
C PHE A 197 -2.99 1.84 -12.17
N ILE A 198 -4.21 1.61 -11.70
CA ILE A 198 -4.56 1.43 -10.29
C ILE A 198 -5.78 0.51 -10.20
N TYR A 199 -6.18 0.23 -8.97
CA TYR A 199 -7.48 -0.34 -8.63
C TYR A 199 -8.57 0.72 -8.53
#